data_AF-A0A963WMN6-F1
#
_entry.id   AF-A0A963WMN6-F1
#
_cell.length_a   1.000
_cell.length_b   1.000
_cell.length_c   1.000
_cell.angle_alpha   90.00
_cell.angle_beta   90.00
_cell.angle_gamma   90.00
#
_symmetry.space_group_name_H-M   'P 1'
#
loop_
_entity.id
_entity.type
_entity.pdbx_description
1 polymer ?
#
loop_
_entity_poly.entity_id
_entity_poly.type
_entity_poly.pdbx_seq_one_letter_code
_entity_poly.pdbx_strand_id
1 'polypeptide(L)'
;MEDILAIIIVIPTIFVGLPWLILHYITKWKTGATLTADDEVMLQDLHTLARKLEERMETVERIVAADNPDFEPRRSTANDDMPADPSTDPIAFSRGAEQ
;
A
#
# COMPACT_ATOMS: atom_id res chain seq x y z
N MET A 1 -24.25 -10.55 54.94
CA MET A 1 -22.82 -10.26 55.20
C MET A 1 -22.01 -10.41 53.92
N GLU A 2 -22.24 -11.46 53.13
CA GLU A 2 -21.60 -11.67 51.82
C GLU A 2 -21.90 -10.56 50.80
N ASP A 3 -23.12 -10.02 50.74
CA ASP A 3 -23.47 -8.98 49.77
C ASP A 3 -22.64 -7.69 49.95
N ILE A 4 -22.38 -7.33 51.20
CA ILE A 4 -21.54 -6.16 51.55
C ILE A 4 -20.09 -6.40 51.10
N LEU A 5 -19.59 -7.62 51.28
CA LEU A 5 -18.25 -7.99 50.86
C LEU A 5 -18.12 -8.02 49.33
N ALA A 6 -19.15 -8.51 48.62
CA ALA A 6 -19.20 -8.50 47.17
C ALA A 6 -19.20 -7.07 46.61
N ILE A 7 -20.00 -6.17 47.18
CA ILE A 7 -20.05 -4.75 46.78
C ILE A 7 -18.69 -4.06 46.97
N ILE A 8 -18.02 -4.30 48.09
CA ILE A 8 -16.71 -3.72 48.41
C ILE A 8 -15.63 -4.18 47.43
N ILE A 9 -15.72 -5.39 46.88
CA ILE A 9 -14.74 -5.92 45.94
C ILE A 9 -15.09 -5.52 44.50
N VAL A 10 -16.34 -5.73 44.08
CA VAL A 10 -16.75 -5.60 42.68
C VAL A 10 -16.69 -4.14 42.19
N ILE A 11 -17.16 -3.18 43.01
CA ILE A 11 -17.19 -1.77 42.61
C ILE A 11 -15.79 -1.22 42.31
N PRO A 12 -14.79 -1.28 43.22
CA PRO A 12 -13.46 -0.77 42.90
C PRO A 12 -12.78 -1.57 41.80
N THR A 13 -13.02 -2.88 41.68
CA THR A 13 -12.45 -3.66 40.56
C THR A 13 -12.95 -3.18 39.20
N ILE A 14 -14.22 -2.78 39.07
CA ILE A 14 -14.74 -2.20 37.82
C ILE A 14 -14.17 -0.80 37.60
N PHE A 15 -14.15 0.04 38.64
CA PHE A 15 -13.63 1.41 38.56
C PHE A 15 -12.12 1.50 38.36
N VAL A 16 -11.37 0.49 38.76
CA VAL A 16 -9.92 0.41 38.50
C VAL A 16 -9.66 -0.38 37.23
N GLY A 17 -10.42 -1.45 36.99
CA GLY A 17 -10.28 -2.33 35.83
C GLY A 17 -10.61 -1.66 34.49
N LEU A 18 -11.66 -0.83 34.43
CA LEU A 18 -12.01 -0.10 33.21
C LEU A 18 -10.92 0.94 32.84
N PRO A 19 -10.50 1.86 33.74
CA PRO A 19 -9.36 2.74 33.47
C PRO A 19 -8.04 2.01 33.25
N TRP A 20 -7.80 0.89 33.94
CA TRP A 20 -6.61 0.06 33.71
C TRP A 20 -6.58 -0.51 32.30
N LEU A 21 -7.72 -1.01 31.81
CA LEU A 21 -7.84 -1.52 30.46
C LEU A 21 -7.55 -0.42 29.43
N ILE A 22 -8.14 0.77 29.64
CA ILE A 22 -7.88 1.96 28.81
C ILE A 22 -6.40 2.34 28.86
N LEU A 23 -5.80 2.43 30.05
CA LEU A 23 -4.39 2.74 30.24
C LEU A 23 -3.49 1.69 29.58
N HIS A 24 -3.80 0.40 29.72
CA HIS A 24 -3.07 -0.70 29.09
C HIS A 24 -3.03 -0.56 27.56
N TYR A 25 -4.18 -0.26 26.95
CA TYR A 25 -4.26 -0.04 25.52
C TYR A 25 -3.53 1.25 25.10
N ILE A 26 -3.62 2.34 25.88
CA ILE A 26 -2.88 3.59 25.59
C ILE A 26 -1.37 3.37 25.73
N THR A 27 -0.89 2.65 26.74
CA THR A 27 0.55 2.33 26.89
C THR A 27 1.03 1.49 25.71
N LYS A 28 0.24 0.49 25.28
CA LYS A 28 0.52 -0.27 24.06
C LYS A 28 0.51 0.60 22.80
N TRP A 29 -0.40 1.57 22.71
CA TRP A 29 -0.49 2.48 21.56
C TRP A 29 0.65 3.50 21.54
N LYS A 30 1.14 3.95 22.70
CA LYS A 30 2.31 4.85 22.76
C LYS A 30 3.62 4.10 22.45
N THR A 31 3.73 2.81 22.79
CA THR A 31 4.83 1.96 22.30
C THR A 31 4.65 1.61 20.82
N GLY A 32 3.42 1.48 20.34
CA GLY A 32 3.09 1.22 18.94
C GLY A 32 3.23 2.44 18.01
N ALA A 33 3.10 3.67 18.52
CA ALA A 33 3.14 4.89 17.70
C ALA A 33 4.55 5.28 17.23
N THR A 34 5.61 4.72 17.82
CA THR A 34 6.94 4.76 17.21
C THR A 34 6.99 3.97 15.90
N LEU A 35 6.08 3.00 15.69
CA LEU A 35 5.99 2.30 14.43
C LEU A 35 5.50 3.17 13.28
N THR A 36 4.77 4.29 13.44
CA THR A 36 4.34 5.04 12.23
C THR A 36 5.52 5.67 11.48
N ALA A 37 6.59 6.06 12.20
CA ALA A 37 7.82 6.55 11.59
C ALA A 37 8.69 5.39 11.08
N ASP A 38 8.69 4.27 11.81
CA ASP A 38 9.32 3.01 11.39
C ASP A 38 8.64 2.42 10.15
N ASP A 39 7.32 2.63 10.00
CA ASP A 39 6.48 2.20 8.89
C ASP A 39 6.78 3.03 7.64
N GLU A 40 6.95 4.36 7.78
CA GLU A 40 7.42 5.21 6.67
C GLU A 40 8.82 4.77 6.21
N VAL A 41 9.72 4.47 7.15
CA VAL A 41 11.06 3.94 6.85
C VAL A 41 10.99 2.56 6.20
N MET A 42 10.10 1.68 6.67
CA MET A 42 9.88 0.35 6.12
C MET A 42 9.28 0.42 4.71
N LEU A 43 8.36 1.36 4.47
CA LEU A 43 7.80 1.63 3.15
C LEU A 43 8.89 2.16 2.19
N GLN A 44 9.75 3.05 2.67
CA GLN A 44 10.89 3.55 1.89
C GLN A 44 11.91 2.44 1.56
N ASP A 45 12.16 1.53 2.50
CA ASP A 45 13.04 0.37 2.29
C ASP A 45 12.42 -0.61 1.29
N LEU A 46 11.14 -0.94 1.42
CA LEU A 46 10.41 -1.76 0.45
C LEU A 46 10.41 -1.15 -0.95
N HIS A 47 10.24 0.17 -1.06
CA HIS A 47 10.32 0.88 -2.33
C HIS A 47 11.72 0.75 -2.97
N THR A 48 12.77 0.88 -2.15
CA THR A 48 14.16 0.72 -2.59
C THR A 48 14.45 -0.71 -3.04
N LEU A 49 13.95 -1.71 -2.29
CA LEU A 49 14.07 -3.12 -2.64
C LEU A 49 13.34 -3.45 -3.94
N ALA A 50 12.13 -2.92 -4.15
CA ALA A 50 11.35 -3.10 -5.38
C ALA A 50 12.12 -2.55 -6.60
N ARG A 51 12.64 -1.32 -6.51
CA ARG A 51 13.45 -0.69 -7.56
C ARG A 51 14.68 -1.50 -7.94
N LYS A 52 15.38 -2.07 -6.96
CA LYS A 52 16.57 -2.90 -7.19
C LYS A 52 16.22 -4.27 -7.79
N LEU A 53 15.05 -4.81 -7.46
CA LEU A 53 14.55 -6.05 -8.06
C LEU A 53 14.21 -5.83 -9.54
N GLU A 54 13.63 -4.68 -9.86
CA GLU A 54 13.33 -4.26 -11.23
C GLU A 54 14.61 -4.03 -12.05
N GLU A 55 15.65 -3.39 -11.50
CA GLU A 55 16.96 -3.26 -12.16
C GLU A 55 17.61 -4.63 -12.49
N ARG A 56 17.35 -5.65 -11.68
CA ARG A 56 17.83 -7.00 -11.94
C ARG A 56 16.96 -7.74 -12.95
N MET A 57 15.68 -7.40 -13.04
CA MET A 57 14.77 -7.96 -14.03
C MET A 57 15.25 -7.66 -15.45
N GLU A 58 15.88 -6.51 -15.70
CA GLU A 58 16.54 -6.20 -16.98
C GLU A 58 17.64 -7.24 -17.35
N THR A 59 18.40 -7.69 -16.36
CA THR A 59 19.41 -8.74 -16.57
C THR A 59 18.76 -10.11 -16.75
N VAL A 60 17.67 -10.40 -16.03
CA VAL A 60 16.89 -11.63 -16.22
C VAL A 60 16.26 -11.67 -17.61
N GLU A 61 15.72 -10.56 -18.12
CA GLU A 61 15.19 -10.44 -19.48
C GLU A 61 16.28 -10.70 -20.52
N ARG A 62 17.47 -10.15 -20.34
CA ARG A 62 18.61 -10.41 -21.22
C ARG A 62 19.06 -11.88 -21.21
N ILE A 63 19.08 -12.53 -20.03
CA ILE A 63 19.45 -13.95 -19.93
C ILE A 63 18.35 -14.82 -20.53
N VAL A 64 17.08 -14.53 -20.24
CA VAL A 64 15.92 -15.28 -20.78
C VAL A 64 15.84 -15.15 -22.31
N ALA A 65 16.09 -13.97 -22.87
CA ALA A 65 16.16 -13.78 -24.33
C ALA A 65 17.36 -14.49 -24.96
N ALA A 66 18.47 -14.66 -24.22
CA ALA A 66 19.62 -15.44 -24.68
C ALA A 66 19.37 -16.96 -24.62
N ASP A 67 18.57 -17.44 -23.66
CA ASP A 67 18.25 -18.86 -23.47
C ASP A 67 17.03 -19.33 -24.28
N ASN A 68 16.11 -18.44 -24.67
CA ASN A 68 14.93 -18.74 -25.50
C ASN A 68 14.70 -17.65 -26.57
N PRO A 69 15.02 -17.90 -27.85
CA PRO A 69 14.89 -16.90 -28.93
C PRO A 69 13.44 -16.52 -29.28
N ASP A 70 12.44 -17.26 -28.77
CA ASP A 70 11.00 -16.99 -28.96
C ASP A 70 10.37 -16.20 -27.79
N PHE A 71 11.17 -15.75 -26.81
CA PHE A 71 10.65 -14.98 -25.68
C PHE A 71 10.35 -13.54 -26.11
N GLU A 72 9.08 -13.22 -26.38
CA GLU A 72 8.60 -11.84 -26.45
C GLU A 72 8.48 -11.29 -25.02
N PRO A 73 9.34 -10.33 -24.62
CA PRO A 73 9.08 -9.61 -23.39
C PRO A 73 7.73 -8.94 -23.53
N ARG A 74 6.86 -9.16 -22.54
CA ARG A 74 5.56 -8.49 -22.44
C ARG A 74 5.84 -6.99 -22.23
N ARG A 75 6.15 -6.29 -23.32
CA ARG A 75 5.98 -4.85 -23.42
C ARG A 75 4.57 -4.57 -22.93
N SER A 76 4.47 -3.69 -21.96
CA SER A 76 3.22 -3.22 -21.39
C SER A 76 2.34 -2.67 -22.51
N THR A 77 1.52 -3.50 -23.15
CA THR A 77 0.56 -3.12 -24.19
C THR A 77 -0.61 -2.30 -23.63
N ALA A 78 -0.52 -1.83 -22.39
CA ALA A 78 -1.49 -0.92 -21.79
C ALA A 78 -1.61 0.42 -22.55
N ASN A 79 -0.68 0.73 -23.48
CA ASN A 79 -0.69 1.98 -24.25
C ASN A 79 -0.97 1.82 -25.75
N ASP A 80 -1.00 0.61 -26.32
CA ASP A 80 -1.07 0.43 -27.78
C ASP A 80 -2.49 0.18 -28.32
N ASP A 81 -3.44 -0.21 -27.46
CA ASP A 81 -4.82 -0.51 -27.86
C ASP A 81 -5.81 0.64 -27.59
N MET A 82 -5.34 1.84 -27.23
CA MET A 82 -6.24 2.99 -27.17
C MET A 82 -6.62 3.33 -28.62
N PRO A 83 -7.87 3.10 -29.07
CA PRO A 83 -8.29 3.54 -30.39
C PRO A 83 -8.01 5.04 -30.45
N ALA A 84 -7.18 5.47 -31.39
CA ALA A 84 -6.88 6.87 -31.62
C ALA A 84 -8.22 7.59 -31.72
N ASP A 85 -8.59 8.29 -30.65
CA ASP A 85 -9.86 8.97 -30.58
C ASP A 85 -9.81 10.08 -31.64
N PRO A 86 -10.64 10.00 -32.70
CA PRO A 86 -10.64 10.99 -33.76
C PRO A 86 -11.06 12.38 -33.24
N SER A 87 -11.60 12.48 -32.03
CA SER A 87 -11.91 13.76 -31.37
C SER A 87 -10.67 14.47 -30.80
N THR A 88 -9.55 13.75 -30.62
CA THR A 88 -8.29 14.30 -30.13
C THR A 88 -7.38 14.83 -31.26
N ASP A 89 -7.78 14.69 -32.53
CA ASP A 89 -7.04 15.26 -33.67
C ASP A 89 -7.33 16.77 -33.80
N PRO A 90 -6.38 17.66 -33.46
CA PRO A 90 -6.58 19.11 -33.60
C PRO A 90 -6.70 19.55 -35.07
N ILE A 91 -6.35 18.69 -36.03
CA ILE A 91 -6.41 18.98 -37.47
C ILE A 91 -7.77 18.59 -38.08
N ALA A 92 -8.53 17.68 -37.45
CA ALA A 92 -9.83 17.23 -37.96
C ALA A 92 -10.89 18.33 -37.94
N PHE A 93 -10.88 19.22 -36.93
CA PHE A 93 -11.85 20.32 -36.79
C PHE A 93 -11.75 21.36 -37.93
N SER A 94 -10.56 21.53 -38.52
CA SER A 94 -10.32 22.55 -39.56
C SER A 94 -10.87 22.18 -40.94
N ARG A 95 -11.12 20.90 -41.23
CA ARG A 95 -11.52 20.45 -42.59
C ARG A 95 -13.03 20.53 -42.83
N GLY A 96 -13.83 20.63 -41.77
CA GLY A 96 -15.30 20.64 -41.85
C GLY A 96 -15.95 22.02 -42.01
N ALA A 97 -15.18 23.10 -41.98
CA ALA A 97 -15.71 24.48 -42.03
C ALA A 97 -15.69 25.12 -43.44
N GLU A 98 -15.25 24.38 -44.47
CA GLU A 98 -15.13 24.88 -45.85
C GLU A 98 -16.10 24.20 -46.85
N GLN A 99 -17.18 23.57 -46.37
CA GLN A 99 -18.27 23.06 -47.23
C GLN A 99 -19.61 23.72 -46.89
#